data_AF-A0A2A4Y7W4-F1
#
_entry.id   AF-A0A2A4Y7W4-F1
#
_cell.length_a   1.000
_cell.length_b   1.000
_cell.length_c   1.000
_cell.angle_alpha   90.00
_cell.angle_beta   90.00
_cell.angle_gamma   90.00
#
_symmetry.space_group_name_H-M   'P 1'
#
loop_
_entity.id
_entity.type
_entity.pdbx_description
1 polymer ?
#
loop_
_entity_poly.entity_id
_entity_poly.type
_entity_poly.pdbx_seq_one_letter_code
_entity_poly.pdbx_strand_id
1 'polypeptide(L)'
;MRIELLRKREDFNGIFCASLNSFLKSYFNCESKITWKCERGAHYLVNDYLNVIYQKSISRNSLGDLTQEFAWNKSWFKHLMQKSYVYFSVRWPFEKYAASATLTIENCPDVLEQWVFIPGNHSIRIIDLANNQSIVFTKLGFNKSFLITDAKIRQEFSLPFVPNILKVNCETGWYTEERIIGLPLNRLSADLDRKLAFKGASENLIILYGETSEKQKLGIYITHVQEKIDLLLATSFSGTTEASKNKICTIKNRLLDCMEQYKDNEITLALTHGDFQSANILYNGGSGNSWLIDWEYANTRNVFYDSLTYELQARKSQGLGQRFSVFLGGLEEGEVRCSWTKYFLTAENSYCLALFLLEDLLVRLEEVAVPVIINKLDSLHPWLGEIMEIRRFCLKK
;
A
#
# COMPACT_ATOMS: atom_id res chain seq x y z
N MET A 1 6.60 3.30 2.38
CA MET A 1 7.41 2.82 3.54
C MET A 1 8.70 3.61 3.57
N ARG A 2 9.26 3.97 4.75
CA ARG A 2 10.53 4.73 4.82
C ARG A 2 11.74 3.84 4.50
N ILE A 3 12.78 4.39 3.88
CA ILE A 3 14.07 3.71 3.64
C ILE A 3 14.63 3.06 4.90
N GLU A 4 14.53 3.72 6.07
CA GLU A 4 14.98 3.14 7.35
C GLU A 4 14.32 1.79 7.66
N LEU A 5 13.02 1.66 7.34
CA LEU A 5 12.26 0.42 7.55
C LEU A 5 12.55 -0.61 6.47
N LEU A 6 12.73 -0.18 5.22
CA LEU A 6 13.14 -1.06 4.12
C LEU A 6 14.46 -1.75 4.44
N ARG A 7 15.46 -1.00 4.92
CA ARG A 7 16.77 -1.54 5.33
C ARG A 7 16.72 -2.58 6.46
N LYS A 8 15.66 -2.58 7.28
CA LYS A 8 15.45 -3.61 8.31
C LYS A 8 14.80 -4.87 7.74
N ARG A 9 14.13 -4.77 6.59
CA ARG A 9 13.33 -5.84 5.96
C ARG A 9 14.08 -6.57 4.84
N GLU A 10 14.92 -5.85 4.09
CA GLU A 10 15.60 -6.34 2.88
C GLU A 10 17.00 -5.70 2.72
N ASP A 11 17.84 -6.25 1.82
CA ASP A 11 19.04 -5.56 1.34
C ASP A 11 18.65 -4.41 0.40
N PHE A 12 18.10 -3.36 1.00
CA PHE A 12 17.52 -2.24 0.28
C PHE A 12 18.55 -1.57 -0.64
N ASN A 13 19.80 -1.39 -0.20
CA ASN A 13 20.81 -0.69 -0.99
C ASN A 13 21.19 -1.51 -2.24
N GLY A 14 21.43 -2.81 -2.08
CA GLY A 14 21.73 -3.71 -3.20
C GLY A 14 20.56 -3.81 -4.18
N ILE A 15 19.35 -4.01 -3.67
CA ILE A 15 18.12 -4.09 -4.48
C ILE A 15 17.90 -2.78 -5.23
N PHE A 16 18.03 -1.63 -4.57
CA PHE A 16 17.83 -0.32 -5.22
C PHE A 16 18.79 -0.12 -6.40
N CYS A 17 20.09 -0.35 -6.19
CA CYS A 17 21.10 -0.20 -7.25
C CYS A 17 20.83 -1.15 -8.42
N ALA A 18 20.53 -2.42 -8.15
CA ALA A 18 20.25 -3.40 -9.19
C ALA A 18 18.96 -3.08 -9.97
N SER A 19 17.91 -2.64 -9.26
CA SER A 19 16.63 -2.25 -9.86
C SER A 19 16.78 -1.03 -10.76
N LEU A 20 17.49 0.00 -10.28
CA LEU A 20 17.71 1.22 -11.04
C LEU A 20 18.56 0.95 -12.28
N ASN A 21 19.62 0.14 -12.19
CA ASN A 21 20.42 -0.21 -13.36
C ASN A 21 19.60 -0.99 -14.40
N SER A 22 18.80 -1.97 -13.97
CA SER A 22 17.88 -2.71 -14.85
C SER A 22 16.88 -1.77 -15.54
N PHE A 23 16.29 -0.85 -14.78
CA PHE A 23 15.37 0.14 -15.30
C PHE A 23 16.02 1.06 -16.33
N LEU A 24 17.19 1.65 -16.03
CA LEU A 24 17.91 2.55 -16.95
C LEU A 24 18.31 1.86 -18.25
N LYS A 25 18.72 0.59 -18.18
CA LYS A 25 18.98 -0.24 -19.36
C LYS A 25 17.72 -0.43 -20.19
N SER A 26 16.57 -0.71 -19.56
CA SER A 26 15.31 -0.89 -20.29
C SER A 26 14.73 0.41 -20.86
N TYR A 27 14.88 1.53 -20.16
CA TYR A 27 14.19 2.79 -20.47
C TYR A 27 15.01 3.70 -21.40
N PHE A 28 16.33 3.75 -21.21
CA PHE A 28 17.25 4.59 -21.99
C PHE A 28 18.26 3.80 -22.82
N ASN A 29 18.26 2.46 -22.76
CA ASN A 29 19.32 1.63 -23.35
C ASN A 29 20.72 2.03 -22.85
N CYS A 30 20.82 2.33 -21.55
CA CYS A 30 22.04 2.84 -20.91
C CYS A 30 22.46 1.93 -19.75
N GLU A 31 23.73 1.54 -19.70
CA GLU A 31 24.31 0.83 -18.55
C GLU A 31 25.02 1.84 -17.65
N SER A 32 24.52 1.99 -16.42
CA SER A 32 25.05 2.96 -15.47
C SER A 32 25.73 2.25 -14.32
N LYS A 33 26.87 2.81 -13.87
CA LYS A 33 27.53 2.31 -12.66
C LYS A 33 26.97 3.06 -11.46
N ILE A 34 26.23 2.34 -10.63
CA ILE A 34 25.54 2.91 -9.47
C ILE A 34 26.26 2.47 -8.20
N THR A 35 26.73 3.44 -7.41
CA THR A 35 27.46 3.17 -6.17
C THR A 35 26.76 3.85 -4.99
N TRP A 36 26.45 3.05 -3.97
CA TRP A 36 25.90 3.51 -2.70
C TRP A 36 27.05 3.69 -1.70
N LYS A 37 27.32 4.92 -1.24
CA LYS A 37 28.44 5.22 -0.33
C LYS A 37 28.02 6.15 0.82
N CYS A 38 28.76 6.10 1.92
CA CYS A 38 28.70 7.09 3.00
C CYS A 38 29.83 8.13 2.90
N GLU A 39 30.14 8.62 1.69
CA GLU A 39 31.26 9.53 1.45
C GLU A 39 30.80 10.94 1.05
N ARG A 40 31.63 11.95 1.34
CA ARG A 40 31.38 13.35 0.97
C ARG A 40 31.78 13.57 -0.49
N GLY A 41 30.82 13.85 -1.37
CA GLY A 41 31.10 14.24 -2.77
C GLY A 41 30.00 13.88 -3.78
N ALA A 42 29.05 13.04 -3.41
CA ALA A 42 28.06 12.53 -4.34
C ALA A 42 27.04 13.55 -4.88
N HIS A 43 26.45 13.18 -6.01
CA HIS A 43 25.38 13.89 -6.72
C HIS A 43 24.04 13.77 -6.00
N TYR A 44 23.70 12.59 -5.47
CA TYR A 44 22.44 12.34 -4.76
C TYR A 44 22.63 12.21 -3.25
N LEU A 45 21.74 12.85 -2.50
CA LEU A 45 21.59 12.72 -1.07
C LEU A 45 20.45 11.76 -0.75
N VAL A 46 20.69 10.81 0.16
CA VAL A 46 19.67 9.87 0.66
C VAL A 46 19.19 10.37 2.02
N ASN A 47 17.90 10.66 2.16
CA ASN A 47 17.29 10.98 3.44
C ASN A 47 16.32 9.87 3.87
N ASP A 48 16.75 9.05 4.82
CA ASP A 48 16.00 7.87 5.25
C ASP A 48 14.63 8.23 5.85
N TYR A 49 14.57 9.31 6.61
CA TYR A 49 13.38 9.71 7.36
C TYR A 49 12.34 10.42 6.50
N LEU A 50 12.80 11.19 5.51
CA LEU A 50 11.95 11.82 4.51
C LEU A 50 11.65 10.91 3.32
N ASN A 51 12.20 9.69 3.29
CA ASN A 51 11.99 8.71 2.23
C ASN A 51 12.28 9.24 0.80
N VAL A 52 13.30 10.07 0.65
CA VAL A 52 13.67 10.68 -0.64
C VAL A 52 15.15 10.52 -0.95
N ILE A 53 15.46 10.32 -2.22
CA ILE A 53 16.81 10.37 -2.77
C ILE A 53 16.81 11.40 -3.89
N TYR A 54 17.63 12.45 -3.77
CA TYR A 54 17.52 13.62 -4.65
C TYR A 54 18.88 14.25 -4.93
N GLN A 55 19.02 14.92 -6.08
CA GLN A 55 20.23 15.68 -6.37
C GLN A 55 20.28 16.99 -5.59
N LYS A 56 21.50 17.41 -5.22
CA LYS A 56 21.73 18.69 -4.53
C LYS A 56 21.26 19.91 -5.33
N SER A 57 21.25 19.82 -6.66
CA SER A 57 20.83 20.87 -7.60
C SER A 57 19.32 21.12 -7.57
N ILE A 58 18.50 20.16 -7.11
CA ILE A 58 17.04 20.27 -7.15
C ILE A 58 16.55 21.41 -6.26
N SER A 59 15.62 22.23 -6.77
CA SER A 59 15.08 23.36 -6.01
C SER A 59 14.41 22.89 -4.70
N ARG A 60 14.61 23.64 -3.61
CA ARG A 60 14.04 23.29 -2.31
C ARG A 60 12.52 23.46 -2.26
N ASN A 61 11.96 24.25 -3.16
CA ASN A 61 10.51 24.38 -3.33
C ASN A 61 9.95 23.08 -3.93
N SER A 62 10.57 22.55 -4.99
CA SER A 62 10.17 21.28 -5.62
C SER A 62 10.28 20.09 -4.66
N LEU A 63 11.31 20.05 -3.81
CA LEU A 63 11.42 19.03 -2.74
C LEU A 63 10.38 19.23 -1.63
N GLY A 64 9.97 20.48 -1.39
CA GLY A 64 8.93 20.81 -0.42
C GLY A 64 7.64 20.07 -0.71
N ASP A 65 7.20 20.03 -1.97
CA ASP A 65 5.95 19.34 -2.36
C ASP A 65 5.97 17.84 -2.04
N LEU A 66 7.15 17.22 -2.04
CA LEU A 66 7.33 15.78 -1.79
C LEU A 66 7.55 15.46 -0.30
N THR A 67 8.09 16.41 0.45
CA THR A 67 8.53 16.17 1.84
C THR A 67 7.60 16.77 2.88
N GLN A 68 6.68 17.65 2.48
CA GLN A 68 5.72 18.30 3.37
C GLN A 68 4.80 17.31 4.09
N GLU A 69 4.51 16.13 3.50
CA GLU A 69 3.72 15.10 4.16
C GLU A 69 4.34 14.61 5.49
N PHE A 70 5.67 14.67 5.62
CA PHE A 70 6.40 14.26 6.82
C PHE A 70 6.40 15.32 7.91
N ALA A 71 5.97 16.55 7.60
CA ALA A 71 5.91 17.63 8.59
C ALA A 71 4.70 17.48 9.52
N TRP A 72 3.67 16.72 9.13
CA TRP A 72 2.41 16.69 9.86
C TRP A 72 2.42 15.79 11.11
N ASN A 73 1.91 16.31 12.22
CA ASN A 73 1.61 15.56 13.44
C ASN A 73 0.31 16.03 14.08
N LYS A 74 -0.39 15.13 14.78
CA LYS A 74 -1.54 15.51 15.62
C LYS A 74 -1.11 16.35 16.84
N SER A 75 0.07 16.09 17.41
CA SER A 75 0.60 16.87 18.53
C SER A 75 1.28 18.13 18.02
N TRP A 76 0.87 19.30 18.50
CA TRP A 76 1.39 20.59 18.05
C TRP A 76 2.92 20.70 18.20
N PHE A 77 3.47 20.24 19.32
CA PHE A 77 4.91 20.31 19.58
C PHE A 77 5.69 19.39 18.64
N LYS A 78 5.21 18.14 18.47
CA LYS A 78 5.80 17.21 17.51
C LYS A 78 5.67 17.73 16.07
N HIS A 79 4.56 18.38 15.74
CA HIS A 79 4.35 19.00 14.43
C HIS A 79 5.38 20.11 14.18
N LEU A 80 5.60 21.00 15.14
CA LEU A 80 6.60 22.06 15.04
C LEU A 80 8.03 21.51 14.86
N MET A 81 8.37 20.49 15.64
CA MET A 81 9.69 19.82 15.55
C MET A 81 9.85 19.09 14.21
N GLN A 82 8.83 18.38 13.74
CA GLN A 82 8.84 17.69 12.45
C GLN A 82 8.93 18.68 11.29
N LYS A 83 8.15 19.77 11.34
CA LYS A 83 8.22 20.85 10.34
C LYS A 83 9.62 21.48 10.29
N SER A 84 10.22 21.73 11.45
CA SER A 84 11.60 22.23 11.53
C SER A 84 12.59 21.23 10.95
N TYR A 85 12.48 19.95 11.31
CA TYR A 85 13.31 18.89 10.75
C TYR A 85 13.20 18.81 9.23
N VAL A 86 11.98 18.76 8.68
CA VAL A 86 11.75 18.74 7.22
C VAL A 86 12.39 19.96 6.56
N TYR A 87 12.21 21.15 7.13
CA TYR A 87 12.78 22.38 6.59
C TYR A 87 14.31 22.37 6.54
N PHE A 88 14.97 21.98 7.64
CA PHE A 88 16.43 21.98 7.73
C PHE A 88 17.08 20.79 7.03
N SER A 89 16.47 19.61 7.07
CA SER A 89 17.06 18.37 6.52
C SER A 89 17.19 18.35 5.00
N VAL A 90 16.59 19.31 4.31
CA VAL A 90 16.77 19.53 2.87
C VAL A 90 17.52 20.83 2.58
N ARG A 91 18.16 21.50 3.54
CA ARG A 91 18.87 22.77 3.31
C ARG A 91 20.31 22.72 3.81
N TRP A 92 21.22 23.34 3.05
CA TRP A 92 22.59 23.53 3.50
C TRP A 92 22.65 24.42 4.76
N PRO A 93 23.49 24.11 5.75
CA PRO A 93 24.43 22.97 5.81
C PRO A 93 23.82 21.67 6.38
N PHE A 94 22.62 21.73 6.94
CA PHE A 94 21.99 20.65 7.70
C PHE A 94 21.66 19.40 6.87
N GLU A 95 21.38 19.55 5.58
CA GLU A 95 21.14 18.42 4.66
C GLU A 95 22.27 17.39 4.65
N LYS A 96 23.52 17.82 4.88
CA LYS A 96 24.68 16.92 4.95
C LYS A 96 24.64 15.99 6.16
N TYR A 97 24.04 16.45 7.26
CA TYR A 97 23.91 15.70 8.50
C TYR A 97 22.64 14.87 8.53
N ALA A 98 21.58 15.33 7.85
CA ALA A 98 20.34 14.58 7.71
C ALA A 98 20.44 13.47 6.66
N ALA A 99 21.38 13.56 5.72
CA ALA A 99 21.64 12.51 4.75
C ALA A 99 22.23 11.27 5.44
N SER A 100 21.55 10.14 5.31
CA SER A 100 22.01 8.85 5.85
C SER A 100 23.12 8.23 5.00
N ALA A 101 23.12 8.56 3.72
CA ALA A 101 24.03 8.04 2.72
C ALA A 101 24.04 8.95 1.50
N THR A 102 24.85 8.56 0.53
CA THR A 102 24.96 9.21 -0.76
C THR A 102 24.96 8.18 -1.88
N LEU A 103 24.44 8.60 -3.04
CA LEU A 103 24.35 7.77 -4.23
C LEU A 103 25.06 8.48 -5.39
N THR A 104 25.93 7.74 -6.08
CA THR A 104 26.58 8.18 -7.31
C THR A 104 26.10 7.32 -8.45
N ILE A 105 25.70 7.96 -9.55
CA ILE A 105 25.27 7.32 -10.80
C ILE A 105 26.21 7.85 -11.88
N GLU A 106 27.04 6.97 -12.44
CA GLU A 106 27.95 7.29 -13.54
C GLU A 106 27.36 6.80 -14.86
N ASN A 107 27.68 7.48 -15.97
CA ASN A 107 27.20 7.17 -17.31
C ASN A 107 25.67 7.14 -17.38
N CYS A 108 25.01 8.25 -17.06
CA CYS A 108 23.56 8.34 -17.12
C CYS A 108 23.10 9.60 -17.86
N PRO A 109 21.88 9.60 -18.43
CA PRO A 109 21.33 10.77 -19.10
C PRO A 109 21.14 11.97 -18.15
N ASP A 110 21.32 13.19 -18.67
CA ASP A 110 21.20 14.43 -17.90
C ASP A 110 19.80 14.63 -17.27
N VAL A 111 18.75 14.00 -17.82
CA VAL A 111 17.38 14.09 -17.27
C VAL A 111 17.28 13.60 -15.82
N LEU A 112 18.18 12.71 -15.39
CA LEU A 112 18.23 12.21 -14.02
C LEU A 112 18.51 13.34 -13.02
N GLU A 113 19.10 14.47 -13.44
CA GLU A 113 19.37 15.60 -12.55
C GLU A 113 18.11 16.22 -11.93
N GLN A 114 16.97 16.05 -12.60
CA GLN A 114 15.67 16.54 -12.14
C GLN A 114 14.80 15.44 -11.51
N TRP A 115 15.39 14.28 -11.20
CA TRP A 115 14.69 13.15 -10.62
C TRP A 115 14.81 13.10 -9.10
N VAL A 116 13.67 12.86 -8.44
CA VAL A 116 13.61 12.51 -7.03
C VAL A 116 13.09 11.09 -6.90
N PHE A 117 13.87 10.20 -6.29
CA PHE A 117 13.42 8.83 -6.04
C PHE A 117 12.71 8.74 -4.69
N ILE A 118 11.57 8.04 -4.69
CA ILE A 118 10.74 7.72 -3.55
C ILE A 118 10.59 6.19 -3.51
N PRO A 119 11.42 5.49 -2.71
CA PRO A 119 11.33 4.05 -2.59
C PRO A 119 10.03 3.60 -1.91
N GLY A 120 9.38 2.59 -2.48
CA GLY A 120 8.15 1.97 -1.99
C GLY A 120 8.40 0.57 -1.41
N ASN A 121 7.33 -0.22 -1.24
CA ASN A 121 7.42 -1.60 -0.77
C ASN A 121 7.94 -2.52 -1.88
N HIS A 122 7.18 -2.63 -2.98
CA HIS A 122 7.48 -3.49 -4.13
C HIS A 122 8.10 -2.74 -5.32
N SER A 123 8.03 -1.42 -5.31
CA SER A 123 8.44 -0.56 -6.42
C SER A 123 9.31 0.61 -5.96
N ILE A 124 9.94 1.28 -6.92
CA ILE A 124 10.59 2.57 -6.75
C ILE A 124 9.88 3.56 -7.65
N ARG A 125 9.47 4.68 -7.06
CA ARG A 125 8.83 5.79 -7.76
C ARG A 125 9.87 6.88 -8.01
N ILE A 126 9.84 7.48 -9.18
CA ILE A 126 10.62 8.65 -9.57
C ILE A 126 9.62 9.78 -9.83
N ILE A 127 9.87 10.93 -9.23
CA ILE A 127 9.23 12.17 -9.62
C ILE A 127 10.16 12.87 -10.61
N ASP A 128 9.74 12.91 -11.87
CA ASP A 128 10.44 13.61 -12.93
C ASP A 128 9.96 15.06 -12.95
N LEU A 129 10.75 15.96 -12.36
CA LEU A 129 10.38 17.37 -12.22
C LEU A 129 10.43 18.11 -13.54
N ALA A 130 11.24 17.65 -14.51
CA ALA A 130 11.36 18.29 -15.81
C ALA A 130 10.11 18.05 -16.68
N ASN A 131 9.60 16.83 -16.66
CA ASN A 131 8.42 16.44 -17.46
C ASN A 131 7.11 16.48 -16.66
N ASN A 132 7.15 16.83 -15.38
CA ASN A 132 6.02 16.86 -14.46
C ASN A 132 5.20 15.54 -14.45
N GLN A 133 5.90 14.42 -14.38
CA GLN A 133 5.31 13.08 -14.39
C GLN A 133 5.91 12.21 -13.27
N SER A 134 5.28 11.07 -13.01
CA SER A 134 5.83 10.05 -12.13
C SER A 134 6.19 8.80 -12.95
N ILE A 135 7.34 8.20 -12.66
CA ILE A 135 7.78 6.93 -13.25
C ILE A 135 7.83 5.91 -12.13
N VAL A 136 7.27 4.73 -12.33
CA VAL A 136 7.26 3.66 -11.32
C VAL A 136 7.84 2.41 -11.94
N PHE A 137 8.80 1.78 -11.26
CA PHE A 137 9.41 0.54 -11.71
C PHE A 137 9.55 -0.46 -10.57
N THR A 138 9.51 -1.74 -10.91
CA THR A 138 9.52 -2.84 -9.94
C THR A 138 10.91 -2.98 -9.32
N LYS A 139 10.97 -3.26 -8.01
CA LYS A 139 12.21 -3.68 -7.38
C LYS A 139 12.63 -5.08 -7.83
N LEU A 140 13.92 -5.29 -8.05
CA LEU A 140 14.46 -6.60 -8.39
C LEU A 140 14.18 -7.59 -7.24
N GLY A 141 13.71 -8.78 -7.60
CA GLY A 141 13.32 -9.82 -6.64
C GLY A 141 11.89 -9.71 -6.11
N PHE A 142 11.17 -8.63 -6.44
CA PHE A 142 9.75 -8.47 -6.15
C PHE A 142 8.87 -8.90 -7.31
N ASN A 143 7.60 -9.21 -7.00
CA ASN A 143 6.66 -9.65 -8.01
C ASN A 143 6.17 -8.48 -8.87
N LYS A 144 6.58 -8.46 -10.14
CA LYS A 144 6.15 -7.46 -11.12
C LYS A 144 4.64 -7.43 -11.37
N SER A 145 3.89 -8.49 -11.03
CA SER A 145 2.45 -8.51 -11.22
C SER A 145 1.74 -7.42 -10.42
N PHE A 146 2.24 -7.06 -9.23
CA PHE A 146 1.68 -5.97 -8.41
C PHE A 146 1.64 -4.64 -9.18
N LEU A 147 2.77 -4.25 -9.78
CA LEU A 147 2.87 -3.04 -10.59
C LEU A 147 2.04 -3.11 -11.87
N ILE A 148 2.02 -4.28 -12.52
CA ILE A 148 1.25 -4.48 -13.75
C ILE A 148 -0.26 -4.41 -13.47
N THR A 149 -0.73 -4.99 -12.37
CA THR A 149 -2.13 -4.92 -11.93
C THR A 149 -2.57 -3.47 -11.73
N ASP A 150 -1.75 -2.68 -11.02
CA ASP A 150 -2.03 -1.26 -10.79
C ASP A 150 -2.22 -0.48 -12.09
N ALA A 151 -1.31 -0.65 -13.06
CA ALA A 151 -1.42 0.00 -14.36
C ALA A 151 -2.64 -0.50 -15.17
N LYS A 152 -2.86 -1.82 -15.22
CA LYS A 152 -3.93 -2.43 -16.01
C LYS A 152 -5.31 -1.97 -15.57
N ILE A 153 -5.58 -1.97 -14.28
CA ILE A 153 -6.90 -1.57 -13.75
C ILE A 153 -7.21 -0.12 -14.11
N ARG A 154 -6.22 0.77 -13.98
CA ARG A 154 -6.40 2.19 -14.33
C ARG A 154 -6.50 2.45 -15.84
N GLN A 155 -6.06 1.51 -16.68
CA GLN A 155 -6.25 1.57 -18.13
C GLN A 155 -7.57 0.95 -18.58
N GLU A 156 -7.99 -0.13 -17.91
CA GLU A 156 -9.21 -0.88 -18.24
C GLU A 156 -10.47 -0.17 -17.76
N PHE A 157 -10.43 0.39 -16.55
CA PHE A 157 -11.56 1.07 -15.94
C PHE A 157 -11.34 2.58 -15.99
N SER A 158 -12.25 3.29 -16.67
CA SER A 158 -12.23 4.76 -16.79
C SER A 158 -12.68 5.42 -15.49
N LEU A 159 -11.87 5.31 -14.43
CA LEU A 159 -12.17 5.85 -13.11
C LEU A 159 -11.83 7.35 -13.03
N PRO A 160 -12.77 8.22 -12.63
CA PRO A 160 -12.57 9.68 -12.69
C PRO A 160 -11.52 10.22 -11.71
N PHE A 161 -11.25 9.52 -10.61
CA PHE A 161 -10.35 9.99 -9.55
C PHE A 161 -9.14 9.07 -9.36
N VAL A 162 -8.48 8.66 -10.45
CA VAL A 162 -7.21 7.93 -10.42
C VAL A 162 -6.17 8.61 -11.31
N PRO A 163 -4.86 8.54 -11.00
CA PRO A 163 -3.85 9.12 -11.88
C PRO A 163 -3.81 8.39 -13.23
N ASN A 164 -3.71 9.16 -14.31
CA ASN A 164 -3.67 8.61 -15.66
C ASN A 164 -2.35 7.88 -15.92
N ILE A 165 -2.43 6.66 -16.48
CA ILE A 165 -1.27 5.95 -17.01
C ILE A 165 -0.92 6.55 -18.38
N LEU A 166 0.30 7.06 -18.52
CA LEU A 166 0.80 7.68 -19.76
C LEU A 166 1.49 6.64 -20.66
N LYS A 167 2.29 5.76 -20.07
CA LYS A 167 3.02 4.70 -20.78
C LYS A 167 3.23 3.51 -19.85
N VAL A 168 3.20 2.30 -20.39
CA VAL A 168 3.47 1.08 -19.61
C VAL A 168 4.37 0.15 -20.42
N ASN A 169 5.30 -0.51 -19.73
CA ASN A 169 6.04 -1.65 -20.23
C ASN A 169 5.88 -2.82 -19.25
N CYS A 170 4.95 -3.72 -19.57
CA CYS A 170 4.65 -4.90 -18.76
C CYS A 170 5.78 -5.94 -18.77
N GLU A 171 6.61 -5.97 -19.81
CA GLU A 171 7.69 -6.95 -19.93
C GLU A 171 8.79 -6.66 -18.91
N THR A 172 9.26 -5.41 -18.89
CA THR A 172 10.34 -4.92 -18.03
C THR A 172 9.84 -4.35 -16.70
N GLY A 173 8.52 -4.23 -16.51
CA GLY A 173 7.90 -3.93 -15.21
C GLY A 173 8.02 -2.48 -14.77
N TRP A 174 7.70 -1.53 -15.65
CA TRP A 174 7.61 -0.10 -15.33
C TRP A 174 6.44 0.58 -16.05
N TYR A 175 5.98 1.70 -15.50
CA TYR A 175 5.04 2.62 -16.17
C TYR A 175 5.37 4.08 -15.85
N THR A 176 4.86 5.00 -16.65
CA THR A 176 4.81 6.44 -16.37
C THR A 176 3.36 6.87 -16.20
N GLU A 177 3.12 7.79 -15.28
CA GLU A 177 1.80 8.30 -14.95
C GLU A 177 1.82 9.81 -14.69
N GLU A 178 0.64 10.40 -14.69
CA GLU A 178 0.43 11.78 -14.28
C GLU A 178 0.97 12.02 -12.85
N ARG A 179 1.70 13.13 -12.66
CA ARG A 179 2.14 13.53 -11.32
C ARG A 179 0.97 14.16 -10.57
N ILE A 180 0.58 13.53 -9.47
CA ILE A 180 -0.40 14.08 -8.54
C ILE A 180 0.28 14.81 -7.39
N ILE A 181 -0.26 15.96 -7.01
CA ILE A 181 0.13 16.71 -5.81
C ILE A 181 -1.10 16.83 -4.92
N GLY A 182 -1.05 16.18 -3.75
CA GLY A 182 -2.11 16.20 -2.76
C GLY A 182 -1.61 15.65 -1.42
N LEU A 183 -2.34 15.95 -0.35
CA LEU A 183 -2.07 15.38 0.97
C LEU A 183 -2.95 14.14 1.19
N PRO A 184 -2.41 13.09 1.82
CA PRO A 184 -3.22 11.94 2.23
C PRO A 184 -4.34 12.34 3.18
N LEU A 185 -5.49 11.65 3.12
CA LEU A 185 -6.68 11.95 3.90
C LEU A 185 -6.40 12.01 5.41
N ASN A 186 -5.54 11.12 5.93
CA ASN A 186 -5.14 11.11 7.34
C ASN A 186 -4.21 12.26 7.77
N ARG A 187 -3.80 13.11 6.83
CA ARG A 187 -3.00 14.34 7.08
C ARG A 187 -3.81 15.62 6.90
N LEU A 188 -5.05 15.54 6.43
CA LEU A 188 -5.92 16.69 6.26
C LEU A 188 -6.47 17.18 7.62
N SER A 189 -6.30 18.48 7.89
CA SER A 189 -6.79 19.12 9.11
C SER A 189 -8.30 19.39 9.05
N ALA A 190 -8.80 19.89 7.92
CA ALA A 190 -10.20 20.24 7.74
C ALA A 190 -11.10 19.01 7.56
N ASP A 191 -12.25 19.02 8.22
CA ASP A 191 -13.22 17.92 8.14
C ASP A 191 -13.93 17.84 6.78
N LEU A 192 -14.20 19.00 6.19
CA LEU A 192 -14.80 19.10 4.87
C LEU A 192 -13.90 18.44 3.82
N ASP A 193 -12.61 18.76 3.81
CA ASP A 193 -11.62 18.19 2.91
C ASP A 193 -11.55 16.66 3.03
N ARG A 194 -11.56 16.14 4.28
CA ARG A 194 -11.59 14.68 4.51
C ARG A 194 -12.84 14.02 3.93
N LYS A 195 -14.01 14.65 4.11
CA LYS A 195 -15.29 14.14 3.57
C LYS A 195 -15.30 14.16 2.04
N LEU A 196 -14.82 15.23 1.42
CA LEU A 196 -14.72 15.35 -0.03
C LEU A 196 -13.74 14.32 -0.61
N ALA A 197 -12.57 14.18 0.01
CA ALA A 197 -11.56 13.20 -0.37
C ALA A 197 -12.09 11.76 -0.30
N PHE A 198 -12.74 11.40 0.82
CA PHE A 198 -13.34 10.08 0.97
C PHE A 198 -14.45 9.85 -0.07
N LYS A 199 -15.33 10.83 -0.26
CA LYS A 199 -16.44 10.75 -1.20
C LYS A 199 -15.93 10.44 -2.61
N GLY A 200 -15.00 11.24 -3.14
CA GLY A 200 -14.47 11.02 -4.50
C GLY A 200 -13.77 9.66 -4.65
N ALA A 201 -13.01 9.22 -3.65
CA ALA A 201 -12.39 7.89 -3.68
C ALA A 201 -13.42 6.74 -3.61
N SER A 202 -14.46 6.89 -2.78
CA SER A 202 -15.53 5.89 -2.68
C SER A 202 -16.40 5.83 -3.94
N GLU A 203 -16.61 6.96 -4.64
CA GLU A 203 -17.35 7.01 -5.90
C GLU A 203 -16.67 6.21 -7.00
N ASN A 204 -15.33 6.24 -7.11
CA ASN A 204 -14.59 5.36 -8.01
C ASN A 204 -14.88 3.88 -7.72
N LEU A 205 -14.84 3.49 -6.45
CA LEU A 205 -15.05 2.10 -6.06
C LEU A 205 -16.49 1.67 -6.33
N ILE A 206 -17.47 2.56 -6.12
CA ILE A 206 -18.87 2.30 -6.45
C ILE A 206 -19.06 2.06 -7.96
N ILE A 207 -18.37 2.82 -8.82
CA ILE A 207 -18.38 2.61 -10.28
C ILE A 207 -17.77 1.25 -10.59
N LEU A 208 -16.58 0.98 -10.03
CA LEU A 208 -15.86 -0.27 -10.26
C LEU A 208 -16.66 -1.49 -9.82
N TYR A 209 -17.29 -1.44 -8.64
CA TYR A 209 -18.15 -2.52 -8.17
C TYR A 209 -19.36 -2.69 -9.07
N GLY A 210 -19.96 -1.60 -9.56
CA GLY A 210 -21.07 -1.67 -10.51
C GLY A 210 -20.73 -2.43 -11.79
N GLU A 211 -19.48 -2.29 -12.27
CA GLU A 211 -19.01 -2.91 -13.51
C GLU A 211 -18.47 -4.33 -13.31
N THR A 212 -18.00 -4.68 -12.12
CA THR A 212 -17.26 -5.94 -11.85
C THR A 212 -17.95 -6.88 -10.88
N SER A 213 -19.12 -6.51 -10.33
CA SER A 213 -19.81 -7.35 -9.35
C SER A 213 -20.33 -8.65 -9.96
N GLU A 214 -20.01 -9.76 -9.31
CA GLU A 214 -20.53 -11.09 -9.63
C GLU A 214 -21.00 -11.81 -8.36
N LYS A 215 -21.98 -12.70 -8.51
CA LYS A 215 -22.45 -13.55 -7.42
C LYS A 215 -21.77 -14.91 -7.47
N GLN A 216 -21.34 -15.40 -6.31
CA GLN A 216 -20.77 -16.72 -6.18
C GLN A 216 -21.21 -17.37 -4.86
N LYS A 217 -21.32 -18.71 -4.84
CA LYS A 217 -21.51 -19.45 -3.59
C LYS A 217 -20.31 -19.28 -2.67
N LEU A 218 -20.55 -18.97 -1.40
CA LEU A 218 -19.52 -18.79 -0.38
C LEU A 218 -18.57 -20.00 -0.32
N GLY A 219 -19.11 -21.22 -0.29
CA GLY A 219 -18.35 -22.46 -0.17
C GLY A 219 -17.31 -22.66 -1.28
N ILE A 220 -17.63 -22.24 -2.51
CA ILE A 220 -16.70 -22.32 -3.65
C ILE A 220 -15.59 -21.29 -3.46
N TYR A 221 -15.94 -20.06 -3.09
CA TYR A 221 -14.98 -18.98 -2.93
C TYR A 221 -14.01 -19.24 -1.77
N ILE A 222 -14.48 -19.68 -0.60
CA ILE A 222 -13.60 -19.97 0.55
C ILE A 222 -12.61 -21.10 0.26
N THR A 223 -13.01 -22.11 -0.54
CA THR A 223 -12.13 -23.20 -0.96
C THR A 223 -10.95 -22.64 -1.75
N HIS A 224 -11.22 -21.76 -2.72
CA HIS A 224 -10.18 -21.10 -3.52
C HIS A 224 -9.23 -20.25 -2.68
N VAL A 225 -9.76 -19.45 -1.74
CA VAL A 225 -8.92 -18.64 -0.83
C VAL A 225 -8.06 -19.54 0.07
N GLN A 226 -8.64 -20.62 0.60
CA GLN A 226 -7.93 -21.60 1.41
C GLN A 226 -6.78 -22.26 0.64
N GLU A 227 -7.02 -22.72 -0.59
CA GLU A 227 -6.01 -23.36 -1.43
C GLU A 227 -4.81 -22.43 -1.69
N LYS A 228 -5.06 -21.14 -1.94
CA LYS A 228 -4.00 -20.15 -2.09
C LYS A 228 -3.17 -19.98 -0.82
N ILE A 229 -3.83 -19.89 0.34
CA ILE A 229 -3.14 -19.79 1.64
C ILE A 229 -2.27 -21.04 1.86
N ASP A 230 -2.81 -22.22 1.62
CA ASP A 230 -2.11 -23.49 1.82
C ASP A 230 -0.91 -23.63 0.87
N LEU A 231 -1.05 -23.21 -0.38
CA LEU A 231 0.05 -23.16 -1.34
C LEU A 231 1.17 -22.21 -0.89
N LEU A 232 0.83 -21.01 -0.39
CA LEU A 232 1.82 -20.06 0.11
C LEU A 232 2.57 -20.65 1.31
N LEU A 233 1.85 -21.24 2.27
CA LEU A 233 2.44 -21.86 3.45
C LEU A 233 3.40 -23.02 3.10
N ALA A 234 3.03 -23.84 2.12
CA ALA A 234 3.85 -24.95 1.65
C ALA A 234 5.13 -24.49 0.92
N THR A 235 5.04 -23.40 0.16
CA THR A 235 6.13 -22.93 -0.71
C THR A 235 6.97 -21.83 -0.04
N SER A 236 6.38 -20.64 0.07
CA SER A 236 7.05 -19.39 0.43
C SER A 236 7.39 -19.28 1.91
N PHE A 237 6.79 -20.11 2.75
CA PHE A 237 7.03 -20.19 4.19
C PHE A 237 7.66 -21.52 4.61
N SER A 238 8.17 -22.33 3.67
CA SER A 238 8.79 -23.64 3.96
C SER A 238 9.84 -23.57 5.09
N GLY A 239 10.72 -22.57 5.08
CA GLY A 239 11.76 -22.34 6.11
C GLY A 239 11.28 -21.67 7.42
N THR A 240 9.98 -21.42 7.58
CA THR A 240 9.41 -20.81 8.80
C THR A 240 9.18 -21.87 9.89
N THR A 241 9.27 -21.45 11.16
CA THR A 241 9.04 -22.34 12.32
C THR A 241 7.64 -22.96 12.31
N GLU A 242 7.57 -24.23 12.71
CA GLU A 242 6.32 -24.99 12.76
C GLU A 242 5.29 -24.34 13.71
N ALA A 243 5.75 -23.80 14.84
CA ALA A 243 4.91 -23.06 15.77
C ALA A 243 4.19 -21.86 15.12
N SER A 244 4.83 -21.17 14.18
CA SER A 244 4.23 -20.02 13.52
C SER A 244 3.25 -20.42 12.41
N LYS A 245 3.58 -21.47 11.64
CA LYS A 245 2.64 -22.06 10.68
C LYS A 245 1.38 -22.54 11.39
N ASN A 246 1.54 -23.22 12.52
CA ASN A 246 0.43 -23.67 13.35
C ASN A 246 -0.48 -22.53 13.79
N LYS A 247 0.06 -21.38 14.21
CA LYS A 247 -0.76 -20.20 14.53
C LYS A 247 -1.61 -19.71 13.36
N ILE A 248 -1.01 -19.64 12.16
CA ILE A 248 -1.73 -19.24 10.94
C ILE A 248 -2.83 -20.26 10.62
N CYS A 249 -2.51 -21.56 10.67
CA CYS A 249 -3.48 -22.63 10.44
C CYS A 249 -4.61 -22.62 11.47
N THR A 250 -4.32 -22.37 12.75
CA THR A 250 -5.35 -22.25 13.79
C THR A 250 -6.32 -21.11 13.49
N ILE A 251 -5.82 -19.92 13.12
CA ILE A 251 -6.68 -18.78 12.75
C ILE A 251 -7.49 -19.12 11.50
N LYS A 252 -6.84 -19.64 10.44
CA LYS A 252 -7.49 -20.04 9.19
C LYS A 252 -8.66 -20.98 9.48
N ASN A 253 -8.44 -22.05 10.24
CA ASN A 253 -9.46 -23.05 10.54
C ASN A 253 -10.61 -22.44 11.38
N ARG A 254 -10.31 -21.61 12.39
CA ARG A 254 -11.35 -20.91 13.17
C ARG A 254 -12.24 -20.02 12.30
N LEU A 255 -11.67 -19.36 11.28
CA LEU A 255 -12.43 -18.53 10.34
C LEU A 255 -13.31 -19.39 9.43
N LEU A 256 -12.77 -20.48 8.89
CA LEU A 256 -13.51 -21.44 8.06
C LEU A 256 -14.69 -22.06 8.85
N ASP A 257 -14.46 -22.46 10.09
CA ASP A 257 -15.48 -23.04 10.97
C ASP A 257 -16.64 -22.05 11.23
N CYS A 258 -16.38 -20.73 11.34
CA CYS A 258 -17.46 -19.72 11.48
C CYS A 258 -18.37 -19.67 10.25
N MET A 259 -17.81 -19.98 9.07
CA MET A 259 -18.48 -19.85 7.78
C MET A 259 -19.13 -21.14 7.28
N GLU A 260 -18.89 -22.28 7.93
CA GLU A 260 -19.33 -23.62 7.50
C GLU A 260 -20.83 -23.68 7.20
N GLN A 261 -21.66 -23.21 8.14
CA GLN A 261 -23.12 -23.21 8.03
C GLN A 261 -23.67 -22.26 6.95
N TYR A 262 -22.82 -21.39 6.38
CA TYR A 262 -23.19 -20.38 5.39
C TYR A 262 -22.65 -20.72 3.99
N LYS A 263 -22.05 -21.90 3.79
CA LYS A 263 -21.41 -22.29 2.52
C LYS A 263 -22.31 -22.20 1.29
N ASP A 264 -23.61 -22.43 1.45
CA ASP A 264 -24.59 -22.35 0.37
C ASP A 264 -25.11 -20.93 0.11
N ASN A 265 -24.81 -19.96 0.98
CA ASN A 265 -25.19 -18.58 0.75
C ASN A 265 -24.45 -18.01 -0.47
N GLU A 266 -25.15 -17.15 -1.21
CA GLU A 266 -24.50 -16.30 -2.20
C GLU A 266 -23.79 -15.13 -1.52
N ILE A 267 -22.60 -14.82 -2.01
CA ILE A 267 -21.88 -13.58 -1.72
C ILE A 267 -21.71 -12.79 -3.01
N THR A 268 -21.55 -11.47 -2.86
CA THR A 268 -21.18 -10.61 -3.99
C THR A 268 -19.69 -10.36 -3.95
N LEU A 269 -19.02 -10.76 -5.02
CA LEU A 269 -17.62 -10.46 -5.27
C LEU A 269 -17.54 -9.28 -6.24
N ALA A 270 -16.50 -8.46 -6.13
CA ALA A 270 -16.20 -7.38 -7.08
C ALA A 270 -14.69 -7.16 -7.15
N LEU A 271 -14.21 -6.47 -8.19
CA LEU A 271 -12.84 -6.00 -8.20
C LEU A 271 -12.68 -4.92 -7.12
N THR A 272 -11.86 -5.21 -6.12
CA THR A 272 -11.59 -4.33 -4.98
C THR A 272 -10.25 -3.63 -5.12
N HIS A 273 -10.08 -2.48 -4.47
CA HIS A 273 -8.78 -1.80 -4.37
C HIS A 273 -7.77 -2.69 -3.63
N GLY A 274 -8.21 -3.41 -2.60
CA GLY A 274 -7.36 -4.32 -1.83
C GLY A 274 -6.50 -3.62 -0.77
N ASP A 275 -6.32 -2.30 -0.87
CA ASP A 275 -5.69 -1.49 0.18
C ASP A 275 -6.39 -0.13 0.38
N PHE A 276 -7.72 -0.14 0.50
CA PHE A 276 -8.50 1.09 0.66
C PHE A 276 -8.33 1.69 2.05
N GLN A 277 -7.27 2.48 2.21
CA GLN A 277 -6.94 3.17 3.46
C GLN A 277 -6.72 4.66 3.25
N SER A 278 -6.88 5.43 4.33
CA SER A 278 -6.71 6.89 4.34
C SER A 278 -5.37 7.42 3.79
N ALA A 279 -4.31 6.60 3.79
CA ALA A 279 -3.01 6.97 3.22
C ALA A 279 -3.00 6.97 1.68
N ASN A 280 -3.89 6.20 1.05
CA ASN A 280 -3.98 6.01 -0.40
C ASN A 280 -5.04 6.92 -1.05
N ILE A 281 -5.70 7.77 -0.24
CA ILE A 281 -6.66 8.77 -0.69
C ILE A 281 -5.98 10.13 -0.60
N LEU A 282 -5.63 10.70 -1.74
CA LEU A 282 -5.02 12.02 -1.84
C LEU A 282 -6.07 13.09 -2.09
N TYR A 283 -5.85 14.28 -1.53
CA TYR A 283 -6.70 15.44 -1.75
C TYR A 283 -5.86 16.70 -1.94
N ASN A 284 -6.24 17.51 -2.93
CA ASN A 284 -5.67 18.83 -3.13
C ASN A 284 -6.74 19.88 -2.83
N GLY A 285 -6.65 20.51 -1.65
CA GLY A 285 -7.59 21.55 -1.23
C GLY A 285 -7.57 22.80 -2.10
N GLY A 286 -6.50 23.03 -2.88
CA GLY A 286 -6.42 24.15 -3.81
C GLY A 286 -7.25 23.94 -5.07
N SER A 287 -7.28 22.73 -5.62
CA SER A 287 -8.08 22.39 -6.81
C SER A 287 -9.42 21.73 -6.50
N GLY A 288 -9.61 21.21 -5.28
CA GLY A 288 -10.77 20.42 -4.89
C GLY A 288 -10.75 18.97 -5.39
N ASN A 289 -9.67 18.54 -6.02
CA ASN A 289 -9.56 17.20 -6.62
C ASN A 289 -9.15 16.15 -5.57
N SER A 290 -9.66 14.94 -5.76
CA SER A 290 -9.29 13.74 -5.01
C SER A 290 -8.69 12.69 -5.94
N TRP A 291 -7.80 11.84 -5.41
CA TRP A 291 -7.26 10.70 -6.15
C TRP A 291 -7.15 9.47 -5.25
N LEU A 292 -7.47 8.30 -5.80
CA LEU A 292 -7.19 7.00 -5.22
C LEU A 292 -5.98 6.39 -5.93
N ILE A 293 -4.95 6.08 -5.16
CA ILE A 293 -3.66 5.57 -5.65
C ILE A 293 -3.35 4.19 -5.05
N ASP A 294 -2.32 3.54 -5.58
CA ASP A 294 -1.77 2.29 -5.03
C ASP A 294 -2.68 1.07 -5.21
N TRP A 295 -3.04 0.77 -6.47
CA TRP A 295 -3.91 -0.35 -6.85
C TRP A 295 -3.17 -1.69 -6.92
N GLU A 296 -1.98 -1.80 -6.32
CA GLU A 296 -1.15 -2.98 -6.48
C GLU A 296 -1.81 -4.25 -5.91
N TYR A 297 -2.63 -4.10 -4.86
CA TYR A 297 -3.35 -5.19 -4.20
C TYR A 297 -4.73 -5.48 -4.79
N ALA A 298 -5.11 -4.84 -5.88
CA ALA A 298 -6.44 -4.96 -6.43
C ALA A 298 -6.72 -6.38 -6.93
N ASN A 299 -7.89 -6.91 -6.56
CA ASN A 299 -8.29 -8.29 -6.87
C ASN A 299 -9.79 -8.49 -6.63
N THR A 300 -10.35 -9.55 -7.19
CA THR A 300 -11.74 -9.96 -6.95
C THR A 300 -11.89 -10.50 -5.53
N ARG A 301 -12.68 -9.79 -4.71
CA ARG A 301 -12.94 -10.10 -3.31
C ARG A 301 -14.39 -9.81 -2.95
N ASN A 302 -14.81 -10.23 -1.77
CA ASN A 302 -16.09 -9.83 -1.21
C ASN A 302 -16.25 -8.30 -1.24
N VAL A 303 -17.41 -7.83 -1.68
CA VAL A 303 -17.65 -6.40 -1.96
C VAL A 303 -17.49 -5.48 -0.75
N PHE A 304 -17.55 -6.03 0.48
CA PHE A 304 -17.29 -5.27 1.70
C PHE A 304 -15.81 -5.10 2.04
N TYR A 305 -14.88 -5.72 1.30
CA TYR A 305 -13.45 -5.77 1.66
C TYR A 305 -12.82 -4.39 1.86
N ASP A 306 -13.02 -3.46 0.91
CA ASP A 306 -12.45 -2.12 1.01
C ASP A 306 -13.10 -1.32 2.14
N SER A 307 -14.42 -1.42 2.32
CA SER A 307 -15.13 -0.77 3.44
C SER A 307 -14.63 -1.26 4.79
N LEU A 308 -14.46 -2.57 4.95
CA LEU A 308 -13.95 -3.17 6.18
C LEU A 308 -12.47 -2.83 6.39
N THR A 309 -11.67 -2.76 5.33
CA THR A 309 -10.27 -2.28 5.41
C THR A 309 -10.21 -0.87 5.97
N TYR A 310 -11.08 0.02 5.50
CA TYR A 310 -11.16 1.41 5.94
C TYR A 310 -11.75 1.56 7.35
N GLU A 311 -12.96 1.04 7.58
CA GLU A 311 -13.71 1.19 8.84
C GLU A 311 -13.00 0.53 10.02
N LEU A 312 -12.45 -0.68 9.83
CA LEU A 312 -11.66 -1.38 10.86
C LEU A 312 -10.22 -0.90 10.92
N GLN A 313 -9.79 0.00 10.03
CA GLN A 313 -8.38 0.40 9.87
C GLN A 313 -7.46 -0.83 9.86
N ALA A 314 -7.81 -1.84 9.06
CA ALA A 314 -7.26 -3.19 9.21
C ALA A 314 -5.74 -3.24 9.01
N ARG A 315 -5.18 -2.33 8.20
CA ARG A 315 -3.72 -2.20 8.01
C ARG A 315 -2.96 -1.79 9.27
N LYS A 316 -3.65 -1.22 10.28
CA LYS A 316 -3.08 -1.00 11.62
C LYS A 316 -3.40 -2.20 12.52
N SER A 317 -2.47 -3.13 12.64
CA SER A 317 -2.66 -4.35 13.46
C SER A 317 -3.08 -4.02 14.89
N GLN A 318 -2.38 -3.10 15.56
CA GLN A 318 -2.65 -2.77 16.96
C GLN A 318 -4.07 -2.25 17.17
N GLY A 319 -4.80 -2.87 18.10
CA GLY A 319 -6.18 -2.59 18.46
C GLY A 319 -7.22 -3.09 17.44
N LEU A 320 -6.82 -3.91 16.46
CA LEU A 320 -7.74 -4.48 15.47
C LEU A 320 -8.81 -5.35 16.14
N GLY A 321 -8.44 -6.18 17.13
CA GLY A 321 -9.41 -7.05 17.81
C GLY A 321 -10.50 -6.27 18.55
N GLN A 322 -10.13 -5.15 19.18
CA GLN A 322 -11.07 -4.24 19.82
C GLN A 322 -11.99 -3.56 18.80
N ARG A 323 -11.44 -3.00 17.72
CA ARG A 323 -12.24 -2.34 16.68
C ARG A 323 -13.20 -3.32 16.01
N PHE A 324 -12.75 -4.55 15.77
CA PHE A 324 -13.59 -5.63 15.25
C PHE A 324 -14.74 -5.96 16.20
N SER A 325 -14.46 -6.08 17.50
CA SER A 325 -15.48 -6.38 18.51
C SER A 325 -16.54 -5.28 18.61
N VAL A 326 -16.13 -4.01 18.58
CA VAL A 326 -17.05 -2.86 18.54
C VAL A 326 -17.89 -2.87 17.27
N PHE A 327 -17.27 -3.10 16.11
CA PHE A 327 -17.97 -3.19 14.83
C PHE A 327 -19.02 -4.30 14.83
N LEU A 328 -18.66 -5.48 15.35
CA LEU A 328 -19.57 -6.62 15.45
C LEU A 328 -20.74 -6.34 16.42
N GLY A 329 -20.47 -5.68 17.55
CA GLY A 329 -21.51 -5.27 18.51
C GLY A 329 -22.54 -4.31 17.88
N GLY A 330 -22.10 -3.37 17.05
CA GLY A 330 -23.01 -2.51 16.30
C GLY A 330 -23.97 -3.29 15.40
N LEU A 331 -23.49 -4.34 14.72
CA LEU A 331 -24.37 -5.21 13.92
C LEU A 331 -25.38 -5.99 14.79
N GLU A 332 -25.02 -6.37 16.01
CA GLU A 332 -25.96 -7.00 16.96
C GLU A 332 -27.07 -6.07 17.39
N GLU A 333 -26.74 -4.78 17.55
CA GLU A 333 -27.68 -3.73 17.89
C GLU A 333 -28.56 -3.30 16.70
N GLY A 334 -28.37 -3.95 15.53
CA GLY A 334 -29.17 -3.72 14.32
C GLY A 334 -28.63 -2.60 13.43
N GLU A 335 -27.41 -2.13 13.65
CA GLU A 335 -26.81 -1.13 12.75
C GLU A 335 -26.55 -1.73 11.36
N VAL A 336 -26.70 -0.88 10.35
CA VAL A 336 -26.34 -1.19 8.97
C VAL A 336 -25.00 -0.53 8.66
N ARG A 337 -24.01 -1.34 8.25
CA ARG A 337 -22.63 -0.91 7.97
C ARG A 337 -22.30 -1.02 6.49
N CYS A 338 -21.18 -0.41 6.09
CA CYS A 338 -20.66 -0.42 4.71
C CYS A 338 -21.64 0.15 3.65
N SER A 339 -22.58 1.01 4.03
CA SER A 339 -23.69 1.46 3.17
C SER A 339 -23.25 2.23 1.93
N TRP A 340 -22.07 2.84 1.94
CA TRP A 340 -21.53 3.54 0.77
C TRP A 340 -21.21 2.59 -0.39
N THR A 341 -21.05 1.28 -0.14
CA THR A 341 -20.75 0.28 -1.17
C THR A 341 -21.92 -0.03 -2.10
N LYS A 342 -23.12 0.54 -1.86
CA LYS A 342 -24.44 0.11 -2.39
C LYS A 342 -24.93 -1.25 -1.88
N TYR A 343 -24.11 -1.95 -1.09
CA TYR A 343 -24.47 -3.16 -0.38
C TYR A 343 -24.55 -2.86 1.13
N PHE A 344 -25.24 -3.73 1.86
CA PHE A 344 -25.47 -3.54 3.28
C PHE A 344 -24.91 -4.72 4.08
N LEU A 345 -24.02 -4.41 5.03
CA LEU A 345 -23.57 -5.37 6.01
C LEU A 345 -24.46 -5.24 7.26
N THR A 346 -25.07 -6.35 7.66
CA THR A 346 -26.08 -6.46 8.71
C THR A 346 -25.79 -7.69 9.57
N ALA A 347 -26.64 -7.96 10.57
CA ALA A 347 -26.53 -9.18 11.38
C ALA A 347 -26.62 -10.47 10.53
N GLU A 348 -27.49 -10.49 9.52
CA GLU A 348 -27.82 -11.68 8.71
C GLU A 348 -26.66 -12.17 7.85
N ASN A 349 -25.80 -11.25 7.40
CA ASN A 349 -24.61 -11.52 6.59
C ASN A 349 -23.30 -11.21 7.33
N SER A 350 -23.33 -11.19 8.66
CA SER A 350 -22.15 -10.94 9.50
C SER A 350 -21.01 -11.96 9.31
N TYR A 351 -21.26 -13.12 8.69
CA TYR A 351 -20.22 -14.07 8.27
C TYR A 351 -19.23 -13.48 7.25
N CYS A 352 -19.61 -12.41 6.53
CA CYS A 352 -18.70 -11.66 5.67
C CYS A 352 -17.52 -11.02 6.45
N LEU A 353 -17.63 -10.83 7.77
CA LEU A 353 -16.52 -10.38 8.60
C LEU A 353 -15.44 -11.46 8.76
N ALA A 354 -15.84 -12.73 8.90
CA ALA A 354 -14.90 -13.85 8.91
C ALA A 354 -14.24 -14.02 7.54
N LEU A 355 -15.02 -13.87 6.46
CA LEU A 355 -14.51 -13.90 5.09
C LEU A 355 -13.46 -12.80 4.86
N PHE A 356 -13.76 -11.56 5.28
CA PHE A 356 -12.82 -10.44 5.20
C PHE A 356 -11.49 -10.74 5.90
N LEU A 357 -11.50 -11.32 7.10
CA LEU A 357 -10.26 -11.67 7.80
C LEU A 357 -9.48 -12.78 7.11
N LEU A 358 -10.16 -13.72 6.44
CA LEU A 358 -9.52 -14.76 5.64
C LEU A 358 -8.87 -14.16 4.38
N GLU A 359 -9.55 -13.24 3.71
CA GLU A 359 -9.01 -12.49 2.57
C GLU A 359 -7.83 -11.59 2.99
N ASP A 360 -7.91 -10.90 4.12
CA ASP A 360 -6.80 -10.05 4.64
C ASP A 360 -5.60 -10.91 5.07
N LEU A 361 -5.83 -12.11 5.61
CA LEU A 361 -4.76 -13.08 5.87
C LEU A 361 -4.02 -13.42 4.57
N LEU A 362 -4.75 -13.75 3.50
CA LEU A 362 -4.15 -14.06 2.20
C LEU A 362 -3.31 -12.88 1.69
N VAL A 363 -3.84 -11.66 1.71
CA VAL A 363 -3.11 -10.46 1.24
C VAL A 363 -1.81 -10.25 2.01
N ARG A 364 -1.82 -10.43 3.33
CA ARG A 364 -0.63 -10.29 4.16
C ARG A 364 0.40 -11.38 3.91
N LEU A 365 -0.05 -12.61 3.67
CA LEU A 365 0.84 -13.71 3.31
C LEU A 365 1.48 -13.46 1.94
N GLU A 366 0.73 -12.96 0.96
CA GLU A 366 1.25 -12.58 -0.35
C GLU A 366 2.29 -11.47 -0.26
N GLU A 367 2.06 -10.44 0.56
CA GLU A 367 3.00 -9.32 0.75
C GLU A 367 4.37 -9.80 1.24
N VAL A 368 4.38 -10.74 2.19
CA VAL A 368 5.61 -11.23 2.83
C VAL A 368 6.17 -12.49 2.17
N ALA A 369 5.46 -13.08 1.21
CA ALA A 369 5.90 -14.27 0.49
C ALA A 369 7.15 -14.04 -0.37
N VAL A 370 7.52 -12.78 -0.64
CA VAL A 370 8.66 -12.43 -1.49
C VAL A 370 9.98 -12.99 -0.93
N PRO A 371 10.83 -13.65 -1.75
CA PRO A 371 12.07 -14.30 -1.28
C PRO A 371 13.09 -13.35 -0.63
N VAL A 372 13.14 -12.08 -1.07
CA VAL A 372 14.13 -11.11 -0.57
C VAL A 372 13.80 -10.56 0.83
N ILE A 373 12.63 -10.89 1.37
CA ILE A 373 12.21 -10.50 2.72
C ILE A 373 12.78 -11.49 3.73
N ILE A 374 13.63 -10.99 4.63
CA ILE A 374 14.39 -11.83 5.58
C ILE A 374 13.49 -12.33 6.72
N ASN A 375 12.69 -11.44 7.33
CA ASN A 375 11.84 -11.77 8.48
C ASN A 375 10.35 -11.67 8.13
N LYS A 376 9.84 -12.64 7.36
CA LYS A 376 8.47 -12.63 6.86
C LYS A 376 7.42 -12.46 7.96
N LEU A 377 7.63 -13.08 9.11
CA LEU A 377 6.65 -13.11 10.20
C LEU A 377 6.66 -11.89 11.12
N ASP A 378 7.72 -11.10 11.16
CA ASP A 378 7.81 -9.95 12.08
C ASP A 378 6.67 -8.96 11.82
N SER A 379 6.31 -8.76 10.55
CA SER A 379 5.19 -7.91 10.15
C SER A 379 3.81 -8.55 10.38
N LEU A 380 3.74 -9.88 10.41
CA LEU A 380 2.49 -10.64 10.54
C LEU A 380 2.10 -10.88 12.01
N HIS A 381 3.08 -11.05 12.90
CA HIS A 381 2.86 -11.39 14.30
C HIS A 381 1.92 -10.43 15.05
N PRO A 382 2.04 -9.10 14.92
CA PRO A 382 1.11 -8.18 15.57
C PRO A 382 -0.34 -8.38 15.13
N TRP A 383 -0.56 -8.69 13.85
CA TRP A 383 -1.89 -8.97 13.32
C TRP A 383 -2.43 -10.31 13.84
N LEU A 384 -1.62 -11.37 13.78
CA LEU A 384 -2.02 -12.69 14.29
C LEU A 384 -2.41 -12.63 15.77
N GLY A 385 -1.66 -11.88 16.59
CA GLY A 385 -1.97 -11.65 17.99
C GLY A 385 -3.38 -11.08 18.18
N GLU A 386 -3.70 -10.02 17.45
CA GLU A 386 -5.00 -9.33 17.55
C GLU A 386 -6.17 -10.19 17.08
N ILE A 387 -5.97 -11.00 16.04
CA ILE A 387 -7.00 -11.92 15.54
C ILE A 387 -7.24 -13.08 16.52
N MET A 388 -6.20 -13.56 17.20
CA MET A 388 -6.36 -14.62 18.21
C MET A 388 -7.24 -14.18 19.38
N GLU A 389 -7.15 -12.91 19.79
CA GLU A 389 -7.95 -12.32 20.87
C GLU A 389 -9.44 -12.15 20.52
N ILE A 390 -9.80 -12.17 19.24
CA ILE A 390 -11.20 -12.11 18.81
C ILE A 390 -11.91 -13.40 19.23
N ARG A 391 -12.91 -13.27 20.11
CA ARG A 391 -13.70 -14.41 20.62
C ARG A 391 -14.72 -14.93 19.62
N ARG A 392 -15.27 -14.05 18.78
CA ARG A 392 -16.33 -14.36 17.82
C ARG A 392 -16.12 -13.56 16.53
N PHE A 393 -16.17 -14.25 15.38
CA PHE A 393 -15.94 -13.64 14.07
C PHE A 393 -17.22 -13.30 13.30
N CYS A 394 -18.36 -13.85 13.71
CA CYS A 394 -19.64 -13.68 13.05
C CYS A 394 -20.79 -13.85 14.07
N LEU A 395 -21.96 -13.27 13.82
CA LEU A 395 -23.13 -13.53 14.65
C LEU A 395 -23.65 -14.93 14.33
N LYS A 396 -23.94 -15.71 15.38
CA LYS A 396 -24.61 -17.00 15.19
C LYS A 396 -26.09 -16.73 14.92
N LYS A 397 -26.65 -17.44 13.94
CA LYS A 397 -28.10 -17.53 13.79
C LYS A 397 -28.73 -18.23 14.99
#